data_AF-B5FVA4-F1
#
_entry.id   AF-B5FVA4-F1
#
_cell.length_a   1.000
_cell.length_b   1.000
_cell.length_c   1.000
_cell.angle_alpha   90.00
_cell.angle_beta   90.00
_cell.angle_gamma   90.00
#
_symmetry.space_group_name_H-M   'P 1'
#
loop_
_entity.id
_entity.type
_entity.pdbx_description
1 polymer ?
#
loop_
_entity_poly.entity_id
_entity_poly.type
_entity_poly.pdbx_seq_one_letter_code
_entity_poly.pdbx_strand_id
1 'polypeptide(L)' 'MFGIPGAPAPSAPASESKFDQFKQTPAFPVLVHTALFAAGVAFIQSSVIELLSPQL' A
#
# COMPACT_ATOMS: atom_id res chain seq x y z
N MET A 1 9.54 42.47 15.08
CA MET A 1 8.77 41.57 15.97
C MET A 1 7.32 42.05 16.00
N PHE A 2 6.48 41.52 15.12
CA PHE A 2 5.04 41.76 15.14
C PHE A 2 4.36 40.45 14.73
N GLY A 3 3.92 39.68 15.72
CA GLY A 3 3.24 38.40 15.52
C GLY A 3 1.76 38.65 15.23
N ILE A 4 1.28 38.14 14.10
CA ILE A 4 -0.13 38.15 13.73
C ILE A 4 -0.82 37.08 14.59
N PRO A 5 -1.77 37.44 15.48
CA PRO A 5 -2.54 36.47 16.24
C PRO A 5 -3.56 35.84 15.28
N GLY A 6 -3.33 34.59 14.88
CA GLY A 6 -4.23 33.86 13.98
C GLY A 6 -3.55 33.19 12.79
N ALA A 7 -2.24 33.35 12.59
CA ALA A 7 -1.51 32.48 11.67
C ALA A 7 -1.53 31.04 12.24
N PRO A 8 -1.93 30.01 11.47
CA PRO A 8 -1.83 28.64 11.94
C PRO A 8 -0.36 28.41 12.32
N ALA A 9 -0.15 27.94 13.55
CA ALA A 9 1.15 27.46 13.99
C ALA A 9 1.69 26.53 12.90
N PRO A 10 2.98 26.58 12.54
CA PRO A 10 3.56 25.54 11.70
C PRO A 10 3.37 24.24 12.47
N SER A 11 2.39 23.44 12.06
CA SER A 11 2.16 22.11 12.58
C SER A 11 3.51 21.43 12.52
N ALA A 12 4.06 21.08 13.69
CA ALA A 12 5.27 20.29 13.77
C ALA A 12 5.12 19.12 12.79
N PRO A 13 6.13 18.83 11.95
CA PRO A 13 6.00 17.79 10.94
C PRO A 13 5.57 16.53 11.66
N ALA A 14 4.35 16.06 11.37
CA ALA A 14 3.87 14.79 11.88
C ALA A 14 4.94 13.78 11.48
N SER A 15 5.67 13.25 12.47
CA SER A 15 6.79 12.35 12.25
C SER A 15 6.29 11.24 11.33
N GLU A 16 6.67 11.33 10.05
CA GLU A 16 6.09 10.51 9.01
C GLU A 16 6.36 9.06 9.39
N SER A 17 5.29 8.26 9.52
CA SER A 17 5.45 6.87 9.91
C SER A 17 6.37 6.20 8.90
N LYS A 18 7.34 5.40 9.37
CA LYS A 18 8.27 4.66 8.48
C LYS A 18 7.53 3.82 7.44
N PHE A 19 6.30 3.42 7.75
CA PHE A 19 5.40 2.73 6.83
C PHE A 19 4.85 3.65 5.73
N ASP A 20 4.49 4.89 6.05
CA ASP A 20 4.07 5.87 5.04
C ASP A 20 5.23 6.29 4.15
N GLN A 21 6.42 6.43 4.72
CA GLN A 21 7.65 6.67 3.94
C GLN A 21 7.97 5.47 3.03
N PHE A 22 7.80 4.23 3.50
CA PHE A 22 7.98 3.03 2.69
C PHE A 22 6.99 2.95 1.53
N LYS A 23 5.70 3.26 1.76
CA LYS A 23 4.67 3.28 0.72
C LYS A 23 4.95 4.30 -0.40
N GLN A 24 5.64 5.37 -0.08
CA GLN A 24 6.06 6.39 -1.06
C GLN A 24 7.27 5.95 -1.89
N THR A 25 7.96 4.87 -1.52
CA THR A 25 9.11 4.37 -2.29
C THR A 25 8.67 3.62 -3.55
N PRO A 26 9.47 3.65 -4.63
CA PRO A 26 9.20 2.87 -5.83
C PRO A 26 9.27 1.35 -5.61
N ALA A 27 9.87 0.89 -4.50
CA ALA A 27 9.91 -0.51 -4.13
C ALA A 27 8.55 -1.05 -3.66
N PHE A 28 7.70 -0.19 -3.10
CA PHE A 28 6.37 -0.58 -2.61
C PHE A 28 5.48 -1.18 -3.70
N PRO A 29 5.20 -0.50 -4.83
CA PRO A 29 4.36 -1.09 -5.88
C PRO A 29 5.00 -2.34 -6.49
N VAL A 30 6.33 -2.38 -6.65
CA VAL A 30 7.03 -3.57 -7.17
C VAL A 30 6.77 -4.78 -6.26
N LEU A 31 6.99 -4.63 -4.95
CA LEU A 31 6.78 -5.71 -3.99
C LEU A 31 5.31 -6.15 -3.94
N VAL A 32 4.38 -5.19 -3.96
CA VAL A 32 2.93 -5.47 -4.00
C VAL A 32 2.55 -6.26 -5.24
N HIS A 33 2.99 -5.83 -6.43
CA HIS A 33 2.66 -6.52 -7.67
C HIS A 33 3.31 -7.90 -7.75
N THR A 34 4.56 -8.06 -7.31
CA THR A 34 5.22 -9.37 -7.27
C THR A 34 4.51 -10.31 -6.30
N ALA A 35 4.12 -9.85 -5.12
CA ALA A 35 3.37 -10.64 -4.15
C ALA A 35 2.00 -11.07 -4.70
N LEU A 36 1.26 -10.14 -5.30
CA LEU A 36 -0.04 -10.43 -5.92
C LEU A 36 0.08 -11.40 -7.11
N PHE A 37 1.13 -11.29 -7.92
CA PHE A 37 1.39 -12.21 -9.01
C PHE A 37 1.67 -13.63 -8.49
N ALA A 38 2.57 -13.78 -7.51
CA ALA A 38 2.87 -15.08 -6.93
C ALA A 38 1.63 -15.71 -6.27
N ALA A 39 0.82 -14.91 -5.57
CA ALA A 39 -0.44 -15.35 -5.01
C ALA A 39 -1.42 -15.79 -6.11
N GLY A 40 -1.51 -15.07 -7.23
CA GLY A 40 -2.34 -15.46 -8.38
C GLY A 40 -1.89 -16.76 -9.03
N VAL A 41 -0.58 -16.98 -9.19
CA VAL A 41 -0.02 -18.25 -9.70
C VAL A 41 -0.37 -19.40 -8.77
N ALA A 42 -0.18 -19.23 -7.47
CA ALA A 42 -0.53 -20.24 -6.48
C ALA A 42 -2.05 -20.51 -6.46
N PHE A 43 -2.87 -19.49 -6.63
CA PHE A 43 -4.32 -19.61 -6.69
C PHE A 43 -4.79 -20.40 -7.92
N ILE A 44 -4.23 -20.13 -9.11
CA ILE A 44 -4.56 -20.87 -10.35
C ILE A 44 -4.14 -22.34 -10.25
N GLN A 45 -3.02 -22.62 -9.60
CA GLN A 45 -2.55 -24.00 -9.38
C GLN A 45 -3.25 -24.70 -8.21
N SER A 46 -4.04 -23.97 -7.42
CA SER A 46 -4.78 -24.55 -6.29
C SER A 46 -6.10 -25.15 -6.74
N SER A 47 -6.56 -26.19 -6.04
CA SER A 47 -7.89 -26.80 -6.27
C SER A 47 -9.06 -25.84 -6.01
N VAL A 48 -8.82 -24.66 -5.42
CA VAL A 48 -9.85 -23.62 -5.26
C VAL A 48 -10.35 -23.13 -6.62
N ILE A 49 -9.50 -23.13 -7.65
CA ILE A 49 -9.92 -22.72 -9.00
C ILE A 49 -10.98 -23.66 -9.58
N GLU A 50 -10.98 -24.94 -9.18
CA GLU A 50 -11.94 -25.93 -9.68
C GLU A 50 -13.36 -25.66 -9.18
N LEU A 51 -13.51 -25.04 -8.01
CA LEU A 51 -14.80 -24.57 -7.49
C LEU A 51 -15.38 -23.42 -8.32
N LEU A 52 -14.52 -22.68 -9.02
CA LEU A 52 -14.90 -21.58 -9.91
C LEU A 52 -15.08 -22.06 -11.37
N SER A 53 -14.69 -23.30 -11.68
CA SER A 53 -14.90 -23.88 -13.00
C SER A 53 -16.38 -24.16 -13.22
N PRO A 54 -16.96 -23.72 -14.34
CA PRO A 54 -18.31 -24.14 -14.71
C PRO A 54 -18.31 -25.66 -14.91
N GLN A 55 -19.19 -26.34 -14.19
CA GLN A 55 -19.47 -27.75 -14.43
C GLN A 55 -20.50 -27.82 -15.56
N LEU A 56 -20.04 -28.16 -16.76
CA LEU A 56 -20.89 -28.42 -17.93
C LEU A 56 -21.52 -29.81 -17.84
#